data_AF-A0A930EEX1-F1
#
_entry.id   AF-A0A930EEX1-F1
#
_cell.length_a   1.000
_cell.length_b   1.000
_cell.length_c   1.000
_cell.angle_alpha   90.00
_cell.angle_beta   90.00
_cell.angle_gamma   90.00
#
_symmetry.space_group_name_H-M   'P 1'
#
loop_
_entity.id
_entity.type
_entity.pdbx_description
1 polymer ?
#
loop_
_entity_poly.entity_id
_entity_poly.type
_entity_poly.pdbx_seq_one_letter_code
_entity_poly.pdbx_strand_id
1 'polypeptide(L)'
;MNSSAFGFFEAGLEDINEHLTVAEYINTSTTAIVRRAYENFLRDAVIKTVGNIDAYFSKIIFELLLDRQAIFSPNLSGKGDIRISFSLKELSDVLIEMSEDPLHNNLNLRRIIDEKLCTLALQNHNVPNNLSRLFGVKDFWTSCQTDSLIKQITGNYDVHAHYKALTERRNTISHNYDQDIINTATQNMITREFVDTGIITTRIIVNTFERQVVSLYR
;
A
#
# COMPACT_ATOMS: atom_id res chain seq x y z
N MET A 1 -4.48 -11.37 -15.71
CA MET A 1 -4.85 -9.95 -15.91
C MET A 1 -4.71 -9.25 -14.58
N ASN A 2 -4.05 -8.09 -14.52
CA ASN A 2 -3.81 -7.37 -13.26
C ASN A 2 -5.03 -6.54 -12.82
N SER A 3 -5.11 -6.19 -11.54
CA SER A 3 -6.19 -5.36 -11.00
C SER A 3 -6.25 -3.93 -11.49
N SER A 4 -7.42 -3.30 -11.38
CA SER A 4 -7.50 -1.87 -11.67
C SER A 4 -6.66 -1.12 -10.62
N ALA A 5 -6.72 -1.56 -9.36
CA ALA A 5 -5.83 -1.12 -8.29
C ALA A 5 -4.34 -1.22 -8.66
N PHE A 6 -3.91 -2.30 -9.30
CA PHE A 6 -2.54 -2.46 -9.79
C PHE A 6 -2.18 -1.39 -10.83
N GLY A 7 -3.07 -1.11 -11.78
CA GLY A 7 -2.87 -0.03 -12.75
C GLY A 7 -2.72 1.35 -12.10
N PHE A 8 -3.54 1.64 -11.08
CA PHE A 8 -3.41 2.88 -10.30
C PHE A 8 -2.10 2.94 -9.50
N PHE A 9 -1.68 1.82 -8.91
CA PHE A 9 -0.42 1.72 -8.19
C PHE A 9 0.78 2.01 -9.10
N GLU A 10 0.81 1.42 -10.30
CA GLU A 10 1.89 1.63 -11.26
C GLU A 10 1.97 3.08 -11.76
N ALA A 11 0.81 3.71 -12.06
CA ALA A 11 0.76 5.13 -12.38
C ALA A 11 1.26 6.01 -11.22
N GLY A 12 0.95 5.64 -9.97
CA GLY A 12 1.48 6.33 -8.79
C GLY A 12 3.00 6.17 -8.64
N LEU A 13 3.58 5.02 -9.02
CA LEU A 13 5.03 4.85 -9.05
C LEU A 13 5.68 5.69 -10.15
N GLU A 14 5.02 5.88 -11.30
CA GLU A 14 5.49 6.77 -12.36
C GLU A 14 5.56 8.23 -11.87
N ASP A 15 4.50 8.75 -11.24
CA ASP A 15 4.49 10.09 -10.64
C ASP A 15 5.60 10.28 -9.58
N ILE A 16 5.83 9.27 -8.74
CA ILE A 16 6.92 9.30 -7.75
C ILE A 16 8.28 9.38 -8.45
N ASN A 17 8.49 8.65 -9.54
CA ASN A 17 9.74 8.69 -10.31
C ASN A 17 9.96 10.02 -11.03
N GLU A 18 8.90 10.65 -11.54
CA GLU A 18 8.96 12.01 -12.11
C GLU A 18 9.35 13.03 -11.03
N HIS A 19 8.70 12.98 -9.87
CA HIS A 19 9.03 13.80 -8.70
C HIS A 19 10.50 13.65 -8.29
N LEU A 20 10.99 12.42 -8.29
CA LEU A 20 12.38 12.07 -8.01
C LEU A 20 13.37 12.54 -9.09
N THR A 21 12.94 12.67 -10.34
CA THR A 21 13.74 13.25 -11.42
C THR A 21 13.91 14.76 -11.22
N VAL A 22 12.83 15.44 -10.83
CA VAL A 22 12.87 16.87 -10.46
C VAL A 22 13.78 17.09 -9.25
N ALA A 23 13.70 16.21 -8.25
CA ALA A 23 14.57 16.26 -7.07
C ALA A 23 16.06 16.23 -7.48
N GLU A 24 16.43 15.33 -8.39
CA GLU A 24 17.82 15.21 -8.82
C GLU A 24 18.28 16.43 -9.62
N TYR A 25 17.42 16.99 -10.48
CA TYR A 25 17.71 18.25 -11.16
C TYR A 25 17.97 19.40 -10.17
N ILE A 26 17.17 19.49 -9.10
CA ILE A 26 17.38 20.47 -8.03
C ILE A 26 18.74 20.25 -7.35
N ASN A 27 19.11 19.00 -7.11
CA ASN A 27 20.39 18.67 -6.49
C ASN A 27 21.59 19.09 -7.35
N THR A 28 21.58 18.75 -8.64
CA THR A 28 22.73 18.92 -9.53
C THR A 28 22.81 20.28 -10.21
N SER A 29 21.67 20.90 -10.51
CA SER A 29 21.58 21.99 -11.49
C SER A 29 21.11 23.32 -10.90
N THR A 30 21.04 23.45 -9.57
CA THR A 30 20.60 24.68 -8.89
C THR A 30 21.64 25.22 -7.91
N THR A 31 21.37 26.42 -7.38
CA THR A 31 22.23 27.10 -6.41
C THR A 31 22.28 26.36 -5.07
N ALA A 32 23.33 26.59 -4.28
CA ALA A 32 23.48 25.95 -2.97
C ALA A 32 22.32 26.23 -1.99
N ILE A 33 21.60 27.35 -2.17
CA ILE A 33 20.41 27.68 -1.35
C ILE A 33 19.24 26.78 -1.76
N VAL A 34 18.99 26.63 -3.07
CA VAL A 34 17.87 25.83 -3.60
C VAL A 34 18.13 24.33 -3.41
N ARG A 35 19.38 23.88 -3.52
CA ARG A 35 19.80 22.49 -3.27
C ARG A 35 19.37 21.97 -1.90
N ARG A 36 19.26 22.83 -0.89
CA ARG A 36 18.78 22.44 0.46
C ARG A 36 17.36 21.87 0.45
N ALA A 37 16.58 22.16 -0.58
CA ALA A 37 15.25 21.59 -0.74
C ALA A 37 15.26 20.10 -1.16
N TYR A 38 16.39 19.58 -1.68
CA TYR A 38 16.49 18.19 -2.18
C TYR A 38 15.99 17.16 -1.17
N GLU A 39 16.41 17.28 0.09
CA GLU A 39 15.97 16.34 1.12
C GLU A 39 14.45 16.38 1.36
N ASN A 40 13.82 17.53 1.16
CA ASN A 40 12.35 17.64 1.27
C ASN A 40 11.65 16.90 0.13
N PHE A 41 12.22 16.91 -1.08
CA PHE A 41 11.71 16.08 -2.16
C PHE A 41 11.84 14.59 -1.85
N LEU A 42 12.94 14.16 -1.21
CA LEU A 42 13.10 12.77 -0.79
C LEU A 42 12.12 12.40 0.34
N ARG A 43 11.89 13.30 1.30
CA ARG A 43 10.86 13.11 2.35
C ARG A 43 9.46 12.95 1.73
N ASP A 44 9.12 13.81 0.78
CA ASP A 44 7.84 13.73 0.06
C ASP A 44 7.73 12.42 -0.74
N ALA A 45 8.80 11.98 -1.38
CA ALA A 45 8.82 10.70 -2.10
C ALA A 45 8.58 9.50 -1.17
N VAL A 46 9.11 9.52 0.06
CA VAL A 46 8.81 8.50 1.08
C VAL A 46 7.33 8.51 1.46
N ILE A 47 6.75 9.69 1.70
CA ILE A 47 5.32 9.83 2.01
C ILE A 47 4.47 9.28 0.86
N LYS A 48 4.75 9.71 -0.37
CA LYS A 48 4.04 9.27 -1.57
C LYS A 48 4.18 7.77 -1.80
N THR A 49 5.36 7.18 -1.57
CA THR A 49 5.58 5.73 -1.75
C THR A 49 4.71 4.90 -0.80
N VAL A 50 4.64 5.28 0.48
CA VAL A 50 3.74 4.61 1.44
C VAL A 50 2.27 4.90 1.12
N GLY A 51 1.93 6.15 0.78
CA GLY A 51 0.58 6.52 0.39
C GLY A 51 0.06 5.77 -0.84
N ASN A 52 0.94 5.49 -1.81
CA ASN A 52 0.59 4.76 -3.02
C ASN A 52 0.24 3.29 -2.75
N ILE A 53 1.00 2.60 -1.89
CA ILE A 53 0.67 1.24 -1.48
C ILE A 53 -0.57 1.20 -0.56
N ASP A 54 -0.79 2.22 0.27
CA ASP A 54 -2.02 2.35 1.07
C ASP A 54 -3.25 2.48 0.14
N ALA A 55 -3.15 3.32 -0.89
CA ALA A 55 -4.19 3.51 -1.89
C ALA A 55 -4.46 2.23 -2.68
N TYR A 56 -3.40 1.48 -3.04
CA TYR A 56 -3.53 0.15 -3.62
C TYR A 56 -4.35 -0.78 -2.73
N PHE A 57 -3.98 -0.92 -1.45
CA PHE A 57 -4.69 -1.83 -0.54
C PHE A 57 -6.14 -1.42 -0.30
N SER A 58 -6.42 -0.13 -0.13
CA SER A 58 -7.79 0.37 -0.04
C SER A 58 -8.62 -0.05 -1.26
N LYS A 59 -8.07 0.18 -2.46
CA LYS A 59 -8.76 -0.06 -3.72
C LYS A 59 -8.91 -1.55 -4.03
N ILE A 60 -7.88 -2.37 -3.84
CA ILE A 60 -7.96 -3.80 -4.16
C ILE A 60 -8.91 -4.53 -3.22
N ILE A 61 -8.94 -4.17 -1.93
CA ILE A 61 -9.91 -4.73 -1.00
C ILE A 61 -11.33 -4.33 -1.39
N PHE A 62 -11.53 -3.07 -1.79
CA PHE A 62 -12.81 -2.62 -2.32
C PHE A 62 -13.24 -3.44 -3.54
N GLU A 63 -12.35 -3.62 -4.52
CA GLU A 63 -12.61 -4.42 -5.72
C GLU A 63 -12.95 -5.87 -5.39
N LEU A 64 -12.16 -6.53 -4.54
CA LEU A 64 -12.35 -7.94 -4.18
C LEU A 64 -13.68 -8.18 -3.46
N LEU A 65 -14.05 -7.30 -2.53
CA LEU A 65 -15.29 -7.46 -1.76
C LEU A 65 -16.52 -7.05 -2.55
N LEU A 66 -16.41 -6.03 -3.41
CA LEU A 66 -17.52 -5.58 -4.24
C LEU A 66 -17.96 -6.65 -5.24
N ASP A 67 -17.03 -7.48 -5.73
CA ASP A 67 -17.34 -8.60 -6.64
C ASP A 67 -18.11 -9.75 -5.93
N ARG A 68 -18.30 -9.67 -4.61
CA ARG A 68 -19.04 -10.61 -3.74
C ARG A 68 -18.47 -12.03 -3.67
N GLN A 69 -17.81 -12.52 -4.74
CA GLN A 69 -17.16 -13.83 -4.80
C GLN A 69 -16.17 -14.00 -3.65
N ALA A 70 -15.44 -12.94 -3.30
CA ALA A 70 -14.50 -12.99 -2.19
C ALA A 70 -15.19 -13.09 -0.82
N ILE A 71 -16.37 -12.48 -0.66
CA ILE A 71 -17.15 -12.51 0.60
C ILE A 71 -17.63 -13.93 0.90
N PHE A 72 -18.10 -14.65 -0.13
CA PHE A 72 -18.62 -16.01 0.01
C PHE A 72 -17.59 -17.10 -0.30
N SER A 73 -16.32 -16.72 -0.43
CA SER A 73 -15.27 -17.64 -0.83
C SER A 73 -14.89 -18.60 0.30
N PRO A 74 -14.63 -19.89 0.00
CA PRO A 74 -14.04 -20.81 0.97
C PRO A 74 -12.60 -20.45 1.35
N ASN A 75 -11.93 -19.58 0.57
CA ASN A 75 -10.59 -19.09 0.88
C ASN A 75 -10.60 -17.99 1.94
N LEU A 76 -11.77 -17.37 2.19
CA LEU A 76 -11.90 -16.37 3.25
C LEU A 76 -11.69 -17.05 4.60
N SER A 77 -10.72 -16.54 5.35
CA SER A 77 -10.26 -17.12 6.61
C SER A 77 -10.71 -16.24 7.77
N GLY A 78 -11.09 -16.86 8.89
CA GLY A 78 -11.37 -16.15 10.15
C GLY A 78 -10.11 -15.57 10.84
N LYS A 79 -8.95 -15.62 10.18
CA LYS A 79 -7.66 -15.08 10.66
C LYS A 79 -7.27 -13.88 9.80
N GLY A 80 -6.59 -12.89 10.39
CA GLY A 80 -6.16 -11.68 9.68
C GLY A 80 -6.85 -10.43 10.21
N ASP A 81 -7.13 -9.47 9.32
CA ASP A 81 -7.80 -8.22 9.71
C ASP A 81 -9.32 -8.39 9.83
N ILE A 82 -9.78 -8.73 11.04
CA ILE A 82 -11.19 -9.01 11.33
C ILE A 82 -12.11 -7.78 11.19
N ARG A 83 -11.57 -6.56 11.08
CA ARG A 83 -12.39 -5.34 10.87
C ARG A 83 -13.13 -5.34 9.53
N ILE A 84 -12.64 -6.14 8.58
CA ILE A 84 -13.24 -6.32 7.26
C ILE A 84 -14.35 -7.40 7.29
N SER A 85 -14.52 -8.12 8.39
CA SER A 85 -15.57 -9.14 8.51
C SER A 85 -16.98 -8.54 8.43
N PHE A 86 -17.91 -9.34 7.91
CA PHE A 86 -19.32 -8.99 7.81
C PHE A 86 -20.10 -9.65 8.94
N SER A 87 -20.93 -8.86 9.63
CA SER A 87 -21.94 -9.35 10.55
C SER A 87 -23.08 -10.04 9.81
N LEU A 88 -23.84 -10.87 10.52
CA LEU A 88 -25.02 -11.55 9.93
C LEU A 88 -26.04 -10.55 9.38
N LYS A 89 -26.21 -9.41 10.04
CA LYS A 89 -27.10 -8.34 9.58
C LYS A 89 -26.60 -7.74 8.27
N GLU A 90 -25.33 -7.37 8.19
CA GLU A 90 -24.74 -6.81 6.96
C GLU A 90 -24.84 -7.80 5.79
N LEU A 91 -24.59 -9.10 6.03
CA LEU A 91 -24.78 -10.13 5.00
C LEU A 91 -26.25 -10.27 4.58
N SER A 92 -27.19 -10.22 5.53
CA SER A 92 -28.62 -10.24 5.22
C SER A 92 -29.03 -9.05 4.37
N ASP A 93 -28.59 -7.84 4.73
CA ASP A 93 -28.90 -6.61 4.00
C ASP A 93 -28.33 -6.66 2.57
N VAL A 94 -27.12 -7.21 2.39
CA VAL A 94 -26.51 -7.44 1.08
C VAL A 94 -27.28 -8.47 0.27
N LEU A 95 -27.73 -9.58 0.86
CA LEU A 95 -28.53 -10.60 0.16
C LEU A 95 -29.90 -10.07 -0.27
N ILE A 96 -30.53 -9.23 0.56
CA ILE A 96 -31.79 -8.56 0.21
C ILE A 96 -31.56 -7.61 -0.97
N GLU A 97 -30.53 -6.75 -0.89
CA GLU A 97 -30.13 -5.87 -1.99
C GLU A 97 -29.88 -6.65 -3.29
N MET A 98 -29.23 -7.81 -3.22
CA MET A 98 -29.01 -8.68 -4.38
C MET A 98 -30.30 -9.16 -5.03
N SER A 99 -31.35 -9.43 -4.24
CA SER A 99 -32.63 -9.92 -4.76
C SER A 99 -33.51 -8.81 -5.34
N GLU A 100 -33.30 -7.56 -4.94
CA GLU A 100 -34.16 -6.43 -5.25
C GLU A 100 -33.55 -5.39 -6.21
N ASP A 101 -32.22 -5.42 -6.43
CA ASP A 101 -31.51 -4.46 -7.29
C ASP A 101 -31.20 -5.03 -8.69
N PRO A 102 -32.03 -4.77 -9.72
CA PRO A 102 -31.78 -5.24 -11.08
C PRO A 102 -30.55 -4.59 -11.73
N LEU A 103 -30.10 -3.43 -11.22
CA LEU A 103 -28.94 -2.71 -11.75
C LEU A 103 -27.61 -3.14 -11.12
N HIS A 104 -27.65 -3.98 -10.07
CA HIS A 104 -26.47 -4.48 -9.38
C HIS A 104 -25.51 -3.35 -8.93
N ASN A 105 -26.06 -2.21 -8.53
CA ASN A 105 -25.32 -1.03 -8.11
C ASN A 105 -24.60 -1.24 -6.78
N ASN A 106 -25.06 -2.19 -5.96
CA ASN A 106 -24.39 -2.58 -4.71
C ASN A 106 -24.21 -1.39 -3.74
N LEU A 107 -25.17 -0.47 -3.67
CA LEU A 107 -25.02 0.76 -2.89
C LEU A 107 -24.81 0.47 -1.40
N ASN A 108 -25.56 -0.46 -0.82
CA ASN A 108 -25.39 -0.84 0.58
C ASN A 108 -24.05 -1.55 0.79
N LEU A 109 -23.71 -2.51 -0.08
CA LEU A 109 -22.43 -3.20 -0.02
C LEU A 109 -21.24 -2.21 -0.12
N ARG A 110 -21.29 -1.26 -1.07
CA ARG A 110 -20.27 -0.21 -1.23
C ARG A 110 -20.13 0.62 0.04
N ARG A 111 -21.25 1.06 0.64
CA ARG A 111 -21.24 1.83 1.89
C ARG A 111 -20.60 1.04 3.04
N ILE A 112 -20.98 -0.22 3.20
CA ILE A 112 -20.44 -1.10 4.25
C ILE A 112 -18.92 -1.29 4.08
N ILE A 113 -18.47 -1.53 2.85
CA ILE A 113 -17.04 -1.69 2.55
C ILE A 113 -16.29 -0.37 2.86
N ASP A 114 -16.81 0.76 2.42
CA ASP A 114 -16.21 2.08 2.64
C ASP A 114 -16.06 2.40 4.14
N GLU A 115 -17.11 2.16 4.92
CA GLU A 115 -17.09 2.31 6.38
C GLU A 115 -16.02 1.42 7.02
N LYS A 116 -15.91 0.16 6.60
CA LYS A 116 -14.89 -0.76 7.13
C LYS A 116 -13.47 -0.34 6.74
N LEU A 117 -13.24 0.07 5.49
CA LEU A 117 -11.95 0.56 5.02
C LEU A 117 -11.48 1.79 5.81
N CYS A 118 -12.40 2.69 6.16
CA CYS A 118 -12.08 3.86 7.00
C CYS A 118 -11.58 3.49 8.41
N THR A 119 -11.89 2.28 8.91
CA THR A 119 -11.39 1.80 10.22
C THR A 119 -10.01 1.15 10.14
N LEU A 120 -9.47 0.95 8.93
CA LEU A 120 -8.16 0.34 8.72
C LEU A 120 -7.06 1.39 8.77
N ALA A 121 -6.11 1.18 9.68
CA ALA A 121 -4.83 1.87 9.63
C ALA A 121 -3.95 1.22 8.55
N LEU A 122 -4.23 1.52 7.28
CA LEU A 122 -3.51 0.95 6.12
C LEU A 122 -2.01 1.27 6.15
N GLN A 123 -1.66 2.37 6.81
CA GLN A 123 -0.32 2.92 7.00
C GLN A 123 0.52 2.11 8.01
N ASN A 124 0.39 0.78 8.02
CA ASN A 124 1.02 -0.13 8.97
C ASN A 124 1.66 -1.30 8.24
N HIS A 125 2.91 -1.59 8.56
CA HIS A 125 3.68 -2.64 7.87
C HIS A 125 3.08 -4.05 7.96
N ASN A 126 2.15 -4.30 8.90
CA ASN A 126 1.49 -5.59 9.04
C ASN A 126 0.30 -5.79 8.09
N VAL A 127 -0.19 -4.71 7.46
CA VAL A 127 -1.39 -4.73 6.61
C VAL A 127 -1.30 -5.76 5.48
N PRO A 128 -0.21 -5.84 4.69
CA PRO A 128 -0.12 -6.83 3.61
C PRO A 128 -0.31 -8.28 4.10
N ASN A 129 0.32 -8.62 5.22
CA ASN A 129 0.23 -9.95 5.81
C ASN A 129 -1.11 -10.22 6.49
N ASN A 130 -1.71 -9.21 7.14
CA ASN A 130 -3.02 -9.36 7.79
C ASN A 130 -4.15 -9.49 6.76
N LEU A 131 -4.10 -8.73 5.67
CA LEU A 131 -5.05 -8.82 4.57
C LEU A 131 -4.89 -10.12 3.80
N SER A 132 -3.66 -10.53 3.48
CA SER A 132 -3.45 -11.79 2.77
C SER A 132 -3.92 -13.02 3.58
N ARG A 133 -3.76 -13.00 4.91
CA ARG A 133 -4.34 -14.01 5.81
C ARG A 133 -5.86 -14.05 5.81
N LEU A 134 -6.52 -12.90 5.67
CA LEU A 134 -7.97 -12.83 5.51
C LEU A 134 -8.42 -13.60 4.26
N PHE A 135 -7.62 -13.58 3.19
CA PHE A 135 -7.87 -14.34 1.96
C PHE A 135 -7.15 -15.70 1.91
N GLY A 136 -6.76 -16.25 3.07
CA GLY A 136 -6.28 -17.63 3.18
C GLY A 136 -4.78 -17.84 2.93
N VAL A 137 -4.01 -16.78 2.65
CA VAL A 137 -2.55 -16.87 2.47
C VAL A 137 -1.85 -16.91 3.83
N LYS A 138 -1.05 -17.95 4.09
CA LYS A 138 -0.42 -18.15 5.42
C LYS A 138 0.94 -17.46 5.57
N ASP A 139 1.78 -17.53 4.55
CA ASP A 139 3.20 -17.13 4.60
C ASP A 139 3.54 -16.04 3.56
N PHE A 140 2.82 -14.92 3.62
CA PHE A 140 2.92 -13.84 2.62
C PHE A 140 4.34 -13.30 2.46
N TRP A 141 5.05 -13.03 3.57
CA TRP A 141 6.41 -12.49 3.51
C TRP A 141 7.41 -13.45 2.87
N THR A 142 7.24 -14.76 3.07
CA THR A 142 8.04 -15.78 2.39
C THR A 142 7.78 -15.75 0.88
N SER A 143 6.52 -15.58 0.46
CA SER A 143 6.18 -15.42 -0.96
C SER A 143 6.81 -14.17 -1.57
N CYS A 144 6.90 -13.05 -0.84
CA CYS A 144 7.61 -11.85 -1.30
C CYS A 144 9.09 -12.13 -1.60
N GLN A 145 9.73 -13.04 -0.86
CA GLN A 145 11.13 -13.41 -1.08
C GLN A 145 11.36 -14.12 -2.43
N THR A 146 10.30 -14.57 -3.10
CA THR A 146 10.38 -15.27 -4.38
C THR A 146 10.15 -14.37 -5.59
N ASP A 147 9.84 -13.08 -5.36
CA ASP A 147 9.66 -12.12 -6.44
C ASP A 147 10.99 -11.84 -7.16
N SER A 148 10.94 -11.70 -8.49
CA SER A 148 12.14 -11.51 -9.31
C SER A 148 12.85 -10.18 -9.03
N LEU A 149 12.11 -9.17 -8.56
CA LEU A 149 12.65 -7.86 -8.23
C LEU A 149 13.48 -7.85 -6.95
N ILE A 150 13.47 -8.92 -6.15
CA ILE A 150 14.27 -8.98 -4.91
C ILE A 150 15.76 -8.78 -5.16
N LYS A 151 16.25 -9.18 -6.35
CA LYS A 151 17.64 -8.98 -6.77
C LYS A 151 18.03 -7.52 -6.93
N GLN A 152 17.05 -6.61 -6.99
CA GLN A 152 17.26 -5.16 -7.09
C GLN A 152 17.31 -4.47 -5.72
N ILE A 153 16.93 -5.16 -4.64
CA ILE A 153 17.09 -4.65 -3.27
C ILE A 153 18.59 -4.72 -2.91
N THR A 154 19.16 -3.60 -2.49
CA THR A 154 20.53 -3.53 -2.00
C THR A 154 20.62 -3.97 -0.54
N GLY A 155 21.71 -4.67 -0.18
CA GLY A 155 21.95 -5.11 1.20
C GLY A 155 21.15 -6.35 1.62
N ASN A 156 20.36 -6.24 2.68
CA ASN A 156 19.54 -7.35 3.18
C ASN A 156 18.34 -7.58 2.24
N TYR A 157 18.10 -8.82 1.80
CA TYR A 157 16.98 -9.14 0.91
C TYR A 157 15.62 -9.19 1.62
N ASP A 158 15.56 -8.97 2.93
CA ASP A 158 14.31 -9.02 3.70
C ASP A 158 13.34 -7.86 3.37
N VAL A 159 12.39 -8.15 2.47
CA VAL A 159 11.29 -7.27 2.08
C VAL A 159 10.48 -6.75 3.28
N HIS A 160 10.24 -7.57 4.32
CA HIS A 160 9.45 -7.13 5.47
C HIS A 160 10.21 -6.11 6.30
N ALA A 161 11.51 -6.34 6.52
CA ALA A 161 12.37 -5.39 7.22
C ALA A 161 12.43 -4.03 6.50
N HIS A 162 12.59 -4.03 5.17
CA HIS A 162 12.59 -2.80 4.37
C HIS A 162 11.26 -2.07 4.42
N TYR A 163 10.14 -2.79 4.31
CA TYR A 163 8.82 -2.17 4.37
C TYR A 163 8.53 -1.58 5.75
N LYS A 164 8.94 -2.29 6.82
CA LYS A 164 8.85 -1.78 8.19
C LYS A 164 9.63 -0.46 8.33
N ALA A 165 10.89 -0.44 7.92
CA ALA A 165 11.71 0.77 7.96
C ALA A 165 11.10 1.93 7.15
N LEU A 166 10.54 1.64 5.97
CA LEU A 166 9.86 2.63 5.14
C LEU A 166 8.64 3.24 5.85
N THR A 167 7.78 2.41 6.44
CA THR A 167 6.58 2.88 7.18
C THR A 167 6.95 3.66 8.44
N GLU A 168 7.95 3.20 9.20
CA GLU A 168 8.46 3.91 10.37
C GLU A 168 9.03 5.28 9.99
N ARG A 169 9.83 5.33 8.92
CA ARG A 169 10.41 6.58 8.42
C ARG A 169 9.31 7.55 8.00
N ARG A 170 8.29 7.08 7.27
CA ARG A 170 7.16 7.90 6.88
C ARG A 170 6.41 8.44 8.10
N ASN A 171 6.19 7.62 9.14
CA ASN A 171 5.54 8.07 10.37
C ASN A 171 6.37 9.14 11.10
N THR A 172 7.69 9.01 11.13
CA THR A 172 8.58 10.06 11.66
C THR A 172 8.43 11.38 10.90
N ILE A 173 8.36 11.33 9.56
CA ILE A 173 8.19 12.54 8.72
C ILE A 173 6.82 13.18 8.99
N SER A 174 5.74 12.39 9.00
CA SER A 174 4.37 12.90 9.17
C SER A 174 4.09 13.49 10.56
N HIS A 175 4.79 13.04 11.61
CA HIS A 175 4.62 13.56 12.98
C HIS A 175 5.51 14.77 13.31
N ASN A 176 5.99 15.51 12.29
CA ASN A 176 6.74 16.76 12.45
C ASN A 176 8.07 16.67 13.21
N TYR A 177 8.68 15.48 13.33
CA TYR A 177 10.06 15.37 13.83
C TYR A 177 11.12 15.86 12.82
N ASP A 178 10.71 16.21 11.59
CA ASP A 178 11.58 16.58 10.47
C ASP A 178 11.19 17.93 9.79
N GLN A 179 10.27 18.72 10.38
CA GLN A 179 9.83 20.00 9.79
C GLN A 179 10.69 21.22 10.16
N ASP A 180 11.60 21.11 11.13
CA ASP A 180 12.42 22.26 11.54
C ASP A 180 13.61 22.47 10.61
N ILE A 181 13.41 23.32 9.60
CA ILE A 181 14.44 23.86 8.68
C ILE A 181 15.55 24.62 9.44
N ILE A 182 15.31 24.99 10.70
CA ILE A 182 16.19 25.84 11.51
C ILE A 182 17.04 25.01 12.49
N ASN A 183 16.64 23.77 12.81
CA ASN A 183 17.33 22.93 13.80
C ASN A 183 18.00 21.72 13.11
N THR A 184 19.23 21.91 12.67
CA THR A 184 20.07 20.91 11.99
C THR A 184 20.53 19.74 12.87
N ALA A 185 20.14 19.68 14.14
CA ALA A 185 20.69 18.73 15.11
C ALA A 185 20.03 17.34 15.13
N THR A 186 18.85 17.16 14.51
CA THR A 186 18.05 15.92 14.69
C THR A 186 17.42 15.32 13.43
N GLN A 187 17.63 15.89 12.24
CA GLN A 187 17.06 15.32 11.02
C GLN A 187 17.91 14.15 10.52
N ASN A 188 17.35 12.93 10.57
CA ASN A 188 18.01 11.77 9.97
C ASN A 188 17.99 11.93 8.44
N MET A 189 19.14 12.07 7.82
CA MET A 189 19.27 12.25 6.37
C MET A 189 18.55 11.12 5.61
N ILE A 190 17.77 11.47 4.58
CA ILE A 190 17.17 10.49 3.66
C ILE A 190 18.07 10.39 2.44
N THR A 191 18.47 9.17 2.09
CA THR A 191 19.26 8.91 0.90
C THR A 191 18.36 8.55 -0.27
N ARG A 192 18.85 8.78 -1.48
CA ARG A 192 18.16 8.35 -2.70
C ARG A 192 17.95 6.83 -2.74
N GLU A 193 18.98 6.08 -2.35
CA GLU A 193 18.95 4.62 -2.26
C GLU A 193 17.83 4.10 -1.34
N PHE A 194 17.57 4.79 -0.21
CA PHE A 194 16.47 4.43 0.67
C PHE A 194 15.11 4.52 -0.03
N VAL A 195 14.90 5.59 -0.82
CA VAL A 195 13.65 5.78 -1.55
C VAL A 195 13.50 4.75 -2.67
N ASP A 196 14.55 4.51 -3.45
CA ASP A 196 14.53 3.53 -4.54
C ASP A 196 14.28 2.11 -4.00
N THR A 197 14.92 1.75 -2.89
CA THR A 197 14.65 0.48 -2.18
C THR A 197 13.20 0.40 -1.69
N GLY A 198 12.65 1.51 -1.19
CA GLY A 198 11.25 1.61 -0.80
C GLY A 198 10.28 1.36 -1.95
N ILE A 199 10.55 1.93 -3.13
CA ILE A 199 9.75 1.73 -4.36
C ILE A 199 9.79 0.26 -4.80
N ILE A 200 10.98 -0.35 -4.83
CA ILE A 200 11.12 -1.76 -5.20
C ILE A 200 10.38 -2.65 -4.20
N THR A 201 10.53 -2.36 -2.90
CA THR A 201 9.88 -3.09 -1.81
C THR A 201 8.35 -3.06 -1.93
N THR A 202 7.75 -1.89 -2.16
CA THR A 202 6.29 -1.79 -2.32
C THR A 202 5.80 -2.48 -3.58
N ARG A 203 6.56 -2.42 -4.68
CA ARG A 203 6.23 -3.15 -5.91
C ARG A 203 6.27 -4.67 -5.71
N ILE A 204 7.25 -5.22 -4.98
CA ILE A 204 7.30 -6.65 -4.64
C ILE A 204 6.07 -7.07 -3.83
N ILE A 205 5.67 -6.27 -2.84
CA ILE A 205 4.51 -6.55 -2.00
C ILE A 205 3.24 -6.59 -2.86
N VAL A 206 3.04 -5.59 -3.71
CA VAL A 206 1.88 -5.48 -4.60
C VAL A 206 1.85 -6.63 -5.60
N ASN A 207 2.97 -6.94 -6.27
CA ASN A 207 3.08 -8.08 -7.19
C ASN A 207 2.73 -9.41 -6.49
N THR A 208 3.24 -9.59 -5.27
CA THR A 208 2.99 -10.79 -4.49
C THR A 208 1.51 -10.88 -4.11
N PHE A 209 0.89 -9.78 -3.72
CA PHE A 209 -0.53 -9.75 -3.38
C PHE A 209 -1.42 -10.04 -4.60
N GLU A 210 -1.14 -9.43 -5.76
CA GLU A 210 -1.82 -9.74 -7.01
C GLU A 210 -1.74 -11.24 -7.34
N ARG A 211 -0.55 -11.83 -7.22
CA ARG A 211 -0.30 -13.22 -7.56
C ARG A 211 -0.92 -14.21 -6.57
N GLN A 212 -0.87 -13.92 -5.27
CA GLN A 212 -1.27 -14.87 -4.22
C GLN A 212 -2.72 -14.70 -3.77
N VAL A 213 -3.29 -13.50 -3.89
CA VAL A 213 -4.65 -13.20 -3.43
C VAL A 213 -5.55 -12.90 -4.61
N VAL A 214 -5.23 -11.88 -5.41
CA VAL A 214 -6.15 -11.37 -6.43
C VAL A 214 -6.45 -12.42 -7.51
N SER A 215 -5.44 -13.21 -7.88
CA SER A 215 -5.58 -14.33 -8.84
C SER A 215 -6.56 -15.43 -8.41
N LEU A 216 -6.93 -15.51 -7.13
CA LEU A 216 -7.90 -16.49 -6.62
C LEU A 216 -9.35 -16.08 -6.91
N TYR A 217 -9.57 -14.82 -7.27
CA TYR A 217 -10.89 -14.21 -7.40
C TYR A 217 -11.13 -13.62 -8.80
N ARG A 218 -10.30 -14.00 -9.78
CA ARG A 218 -10.35 -13.52 -11.17
C ARG A 218 -10.03 -14.64 -12.13
#